data_AF-A0A6G0SWZ5-F1
#
_entry.id   AF-A0A6G0SWZ5-F1
#
_cell.length_a   1.000
_cell.length_b   1.000
_cell.length_c   1.000
_cell.angle_alpha   90.00
_cell.angle_beta   90.00
_cell.angle_gamma   90.00
#
_symmetry.space_group_name_H-M   'P 1'
#
loop_
_entity.id
_entity.type
_entity.pdbx_description
1 polymer ?
#
loop_
_entity_poly.entity_id
_entity_poly.type
_entity_poly.pdbx_seq_one_letter_code
_entity_poly.pdbx_strand_id
1 'polypeptide(L)'
;MPKCKSSCSIRLKSFVDEFGNNVFSTDGTVLYCKVCEIKVGSERRFTVEQHLKTAKHIRTADRQKQTQSQQLISNVVGKKSSFYMDKCRAFLGANIPFHKVNNKIFPKYTGKEIPEESTLRKNYLTDCYEETIKKIRNDVVGKKIFVSIDETTDCEGRYVANVIIGILDKNTPVFDQSMFLLWPEGIRHDDVLLFVTDAAPYMIKAANSLKALYSKMVHVTCLAHAHHRIAETIRGKFNNVDGLVSNVKKVFLKAPSRLEIFKTEASGIPLPPVPIITRWGTWLEAAFYYSDNFTTIQNVF
;
A
#
# COMPACT_ATOMS: atom_id res chain seq x y z
N MET A 1 -62.50 -39.60 3.38
CA MET A 1 -61.21 -39.55 2.66
C MET A 1 -60.25 -38.64 3.42
N PRO A 2 -59.03 -39.08 3.77
CA PRO A 2 -58.05 -38.20 4.43
C PRO A 2 -57.56 -37.13 3.45
N LYS A 3 -57.47 -35.87 3.87
CA LYS A 3 -56.89 -34.80 3.04
C LYS A 3 -55.39 -35.06 2.85
N CYS A 4 -54.95 -35.25 1.61
CA CYS A 4 -53.55 -35.45 1.27
C CYS A 4 -52.73 -34.22 1.72
N LYS A 5 -51.66 -34.43 2.50
CA LYS A 5 -50.80 -33.33 2.97
C LYS A 5 -50.00 -32.81 1.79
N SER A 6 -50.19 -31.54 1.42
CA SER A 6 -49.29 -30.85 0.49
C SER A 6 -47.87 -30.85 1.06
N SER A 7 -46.86 -31.00 0.19
CA SER A 7 -45.47 -30.96 0.63
C SER A 7 -45.15 -29.58 1.23
N CYS A 8 -44.30 -29.54 2.26
CA CYS A 8 -44.03 -28.30 3.00
C CYS A 8 -43.56 -27.17 2.08
N SER A 9 -42.71 -27.51 1.09
CA SER A 9 -42.21 -26.60 0.05
C SER A 9 -43.33 -25.96 -0.79
N ILE A 10 -44.37 -26.70 -1.18
CA ILE A 10 -45.51 -26.15 -1.94
C ILE A 10 -46.28 -25.13 -1.11
N ARG A 11 -46.55 -25.45 0.18
CA ARG A 11 -47.24 -24.52 1.09
C ARG A 11 -46.42 -23.25 1.36
N LEU A 12 -45.10 -23.38 1.49
CA LEU A 12 -44.18 -22.26 1.68
C LEU A 12 -44.17 -21.34 0.45
N LYS A 13 -44.09 -21.90 -0.76
CA LYS A 13 -44.20 -21.15 -2.02
C LYS A 13 -45.55 -20.41 -2.12
N SER A 14 -46.67 -21.08 -1.83
CA SER A 14 -47.98 -20.41 -1.86
C SER A 14 -48.08 -19.19 -0.92
N PHE A 15 -47.39 -19.19 0.23
CA PHE A 15 -47.35 -17.99 1.09
C PHE A 15 -46.44 -16.87 0.55
N VAL A 16 -45.36 -17.22 -0.16
CA VAL A 16 -44.49 -16.24 -0.84
C VAL A 16 -45.22 -15.60 -2.02
N ASP A 17 -45.99 -16.38 -2.78
CA ASP A 17 -46.80 -15.88 -3.88
C ASP A 17 -47.99 -15.03 -3.37
N GLU A 18 -48.66 -15.47 -2.30
CA GLU A 18 -49.84 -14.79 -1.75
C GLU A 18 -49.50 -13.47 -1.02
N PHE A 19 -48.49 -13.48 -0.14
CA PHE A 19 -48.12 -12.29 0.65
C PHE A 19 -46.98 -11.48 0.02
N GLY A 20 -46.49 -11.91 -1.15
CA GLY A 20 -45.56 -11.18 -2.00
C GLY A 20 -44.08 -11.53 -1.79
N ASN A 21 -43.40 -11.77 -2.92
CA ASN A 21 -41.96 -12.00 -3.03
C ASN A 21 -41.08 -10.90 -2.41
N ASN A 22 -41.60 -9.69 -2.21
CA ASN A 22 -40.87 -8.59 -1.57
C ASN A 22 -40.89 -8.69 -0.03
N VAL A 23 -41.85 -9.42 0.55
CA VAL A 23 -42.04 -9.53 2.00
C VAL A 23 -41.46 -10.86 2.52
N PHE A 24 -41.65 -11.95 1.78
CA PHE A 24 -41.21 -13.28 2.19
C PHE A 24 -40.25 -13.94 1.18
N SER A 25 -39.50 -14.91 1.68
CA SER A 25 -38.68 -15.87 0.91
C SER A 25 -38.73 -17.24 1.57
N THR A 26 -38.40 -18.28 0.80
CA THR A 26 -38.29 -19.64 1.32
C THR A 26 -37.18 -20.43 0.62
N ASP A 27 -36.52 -21.30 1.38
CA ASP A 27 -35.59 -22.34 0.91
C ASP A 27 -36.31 -23.69 0.68
N GLY A 28 -37.64 -23.75 0.86
CA GLY A 28 -38.44 -24.97 0.82
C GLY A 28 -38.61 -25.67 2.16
N THR A 29 -37.94 -25.21 3.22
CA THR A 29 -38.03 -25.72 4.61
C THR A 29 -38.54 -24.67 5.60
N VAL A 30 -38.21 -23.39 5.38
CA VAL A 30 -38.52 -22.26 6.27
C VAL A 30 -39.20 -21.13 5.49
N LEU A 31 -40.15 -20.43 6.13
CA LEU A 31 -40.64 -19.12 5.66
C LEU A 31 -39.83 -18.03 6.38
N TYR A 32 -39.18 -17.16 5.62
CA TYR A 32 -38.35 -16.09 6.13
C TYR A 32 -38.92 -14.73 5.72
N CYS A 33 -39.10 -13.82 6.69
CA CYS A 33 -39.57 -12.47 6.42
C CYS A 33 -38.38 -11.54 6.14
N LYS A 34 -38.30 -11.00 4.93
CA LYS A 34 -37.24 -10.08 4.48
C LYS A 34 -37.28 -8.73 5.20
N VAL A 35 -38.46 -8.31 5.64
CA VAL A 35 -38.67 -7.03 6.37
C VAL A 35 -38.21 -7.15 7.82
N CYS A 36 -38.49 -8.28 8.48
CA CYS A 36 -38.22 -8.47 9.91
C CYS A 36 -36.93 -9.25 10.22
N GLU A 37 -36.27 -9.78 9.18
CA GLU A 37 -35.08 -10.63 9.23
C GLU A 37 -35.21 -11.88 10.12
N ILE A 38 -36.43 -12.43 10.23
CA ILE A 38 -36.72 -13.60 11.07
C ILE A 38 -37.48 -14.71 10.34
N LYS A 39 -37.28 -15.93 10.83
CA LYS A 39 -38.14 -17.10 10.56
C LYS A 39 -39.56 -16.84 11.08
N VAL A 40 -40.56 -17.13 10.25
CA VAL A 40 -41.99 -17.02 10.57
C VAL A 40 -42.64 -18.40 10.57
N GLY A 41 -43.53 -18.66 11.53
CA GLY A 41 -44.27 -19.90 11.61
C GLY A 41 -45.24 -20.07 10.44
N SER A 42 -45.02 -21.10 9.61
CA SER A 42 -45.78 -21.37 8.38
C SER A 42 -46.77 -22.54 8.50
N GLU A 43 -47.08 -22.99 9.73
CA GLU A 43 -48.02 -24.10 9.92
C GLU A 43 -49.47 -23.73 9.58
N ARG A 44 -49.85 -22.49 9.87
CA ARG A 44 -51.18 -21.94 9.63
C ARG A 44 -51.05 -20.57 8.98
N ARG A 45 -51.87 -20.30 7.95
CA ARG A 45 -51.98 -18.99 7.27
C ARG A 45 -52.14 -17.83 8.27
N PHE A 46 -52.98 -18.03 9.29
CA PHE A 46 -53.21 -17.07 10.37
C PHE A 46 -51.93 -16.60 11.08
N THR A 47 -50.93 -17.48 11.27
CA THR A 47 -49.66 -17.13 11.92
C THR A 47 -48.82 -16.19 11.05
N VAL A 48 -48.85 -16.38 9.73
CA VAL A 48 -48.20 -15.50 8.75
C VAL A 48 -48.90 -14.15 8.69
N GLU A 49 -50.24 -14.15 8.66
CA GLU A 49 -51.05 -12.93 8.66
C GLU A 49 -50.91 -12.13 9.98
N GLN A 50 -50.84 -12.81 11.12
CA GLN A 50 -50.60 -12.19 12.43
C GLN A 50 -49.20 -11.57 12.49
N HIS A 51 -48.17 -12.20 11.89
CA HIS A 51 -46.83 -11.62 11.78
C HIS A 51 -46.85 -10.26 11.07
N LEU A 52 -47.53 -10.16 9.92
CA LEU A 52 -47.67 -8.91 9.16
C LEU A 52 -48.34 -7.79 9.96
N LYS A 53 -49.29 -8.15 10.84
CA LYS A 53 -49.99 -7.21 11.72
C LYS A 53 -49.21 -6.84 13.00
N THR A 54 -48.01 -7.40 13.22
CA THR A 54 -47.22 -7.02 14.41
C THR A 54 -46.66 -5.60 14.31
N ALA A 55 -46.63 -4.89 15.43
CA ALA A 55 -46.02 -3.56 15.52
C ALA A 55 -44.54 -3.55 15.10
N LYS A 56 -43.80 -4.66 15.27
CA LYS A 56 -42.43 -4.82 14.75
C LYS A 56 -42.41 -4.79 13.22
N HIS A 57 -43.28 -5.60 12.57
CA HIS A 57 -43.35 -5.64 11.11
C HIS A 57 -43.76 -4.29 10.52
N ILE A 58 -44.83 -3.67 11.03
CA ILE A 58 -45.34 -2.39 10.55
C ILE A 58 -44.25 -1.30 10.65
N ARG A 59 -43.63 -1.14 11.83
CA ARG A 59 -42.56 -0.13 12.04
C ARG A 59 -41.36 -0.34 11.10
N THR A 60 -40.93 -1.58 10.87
CA THR A 60 -39.78 -1.83 9.98
C THR A 60 -40.15 -1.67 8.50
N ALA A 61 -41.36 -2.08 8.10
CA ALA A 61 -41.88 -1.86 6.74
C ALA A 61 -41.99 -0.36 6.41
N ASP A 62 -42.52 0.45 7.34
CA ASP A 62 -42.66 1.89 7.14
C ASP A 62 -41.30 2.60 7.17
N ARG A 63 -40.35 2.13 8.00
CA ARG A 63 -38.94 2.60 7.94
C ARG A 63 -38.31 2.31 6.58
N GLN A 64 -38.53 1.11 6.00
CA GLN A 64 -38.01 0.77 4.68
C GLN A 64 -38.63 1.65 3.57
N LYS A 65 -39.93 1.97 3.63
CA LYS A 65 -40.57 2.94 2.72
C LYS A 65 -39.96 4.34 2.82
N GLN A 66 -39.70 4.84 4.04
CA GLN A 66 -39.03 6.13 4.24
C GLN A 66 -37.56 6.12 3.79
N THR A 67 -36.88 4.97 3.91
CA THR A 67 -35.51 4.81 3.38
C THR A 67 -35.48 4.89 1.84
N GLN A 68 -36.60 4.61 1.17
CA GLN A 68 -36.74 4.75 -0.28
C GLN A 68 -36.90 6.22 -0.74
N SER A 69 -37.45 7.12 0.10
CA SER A 69 -37.53 8.55 -0.19
C SER A 69 -36.33 9.36 0.34
N GLN A 70 -35.57 8.81 1.30
CA GLN A 70 -34.24 9.30 1.68
C GLN A 70 -33.13 8.41 1.15
N GLN A 71 -33.05 8.29 -0.17
CA GLN A 71 -31.78 7.92 -0.81
C GLN A 71 -30.77 9.05 -0.60
N LEU A 72 -29.98 8.96 0.47
CA LEU A 72 -28.61 9.47 0.45
C LEU A 72 -27.95 8.89 -0.80
N ILE A 73 -27.61 9.77 -1.75
CA ILE A 73 -27.33 9.45 -3.16
C ILE A 73 -26.41 8.21 -3.27
N SER A 74 -27.02 7.06 -3.52
CA SER A 74 -26.32 5.81 -3.74
C SER A 74 -25.78 5.81 -5.16
N ASN A 75 -24.55 6.33 -5.32
CA ASN A 75 -23.75 6.30 -6.54
C ASN A 75 -24.57 6.31 -7.84
N VAL A 76 -25.20 7.45 -8.13
CA VAL A 76 -25.40 7.80 -9.54
C VAL A 76 -24.00 7.81 -10.14
N VAL A 77 -23.71 6.83 -11.02
CA VAL A 77 -22.49 6.84 -11.84
C VAL A 77 -22.68 7.92 -12.90
N GLY A 78 -22.68 9.17 -12.43
CA GLY A 78 -22.59 10.34 -13.27
C GLY A 78 -21.30 10.24 -14.07
N LYS A 79 -21.37 10.61 -15.35
CA LYS A 79 -20.25 10.55 -16.28
C LYS A 79 -19.05 11.27 -15.63
N LYS A 80 -18.00 10.53 -15.27
CA LYS A 80 -16.84 11.07 -14.53
C LYS A 80 -16.29 12.28 -15.27
N SER A 81 -16.05 13.37 -14.54
CA SER A 81 -15.59 14.63 -15.13
C SER A 81 -14.18 14.44 -15.70
N SER A 82 -14.01 14.65 -17.00
CA SER A 82 -12.69 14.61 -17.65
C SER A 82 -11.73 15.58 -16.96
N PHE A 83 -12.19 16.79 -16.64
CA PHE A 83 -11.41 17.78 -15.90
C PHE A 83 -10.95 17.29 -14.52
N TYR A 84 -11.78 16.53 -13.79
CA TYR A 84 -11.39 15.99 -12.47
C TYR A 84 -10.41 14.82 -12.64
N MET A 85 -10.59 13.99 -13.67
CA MET A 85 -9.67 12.90 -14.01
C MET A 85 -8.30 13.43 -14.42
N ASP A 86 -8.25 14.43 -15.30
CA ASP A 86 -7.00 15.04 -15.75
C ASP A 86 -6.29 15.79 -14.60
N LYS A 87 -7.05 16.45 -13.71
CA LYS A 87 -6.48 17.02 -12.48
C LYS A 87 -5.95 15.95 -11.53
N CYS A 88 -6.61 14.80 -11.40
CA CYS A 88 -6.13 13.65 -10.62
C CYS A 88 -4.79 13.15 -11.17
N ARG A 89 -4.73 12.87 -12.48
CA ARG A 89 -3.51 12.44 -13.19
C ARG A 89 -2.38 13.45 -13.06
N ALA A 90 -2.65 14.74 -13.23
CA ALA A 90 -1.65 15.81 -13.12
C ALA A 90 -1.06 15.90 -11.70
N PHE A 91 -1.89 15.79 -10.66
CA PHE A 91 -1.41 15.81 -9.27
C PHE A 91 -0.57 14.57 -8.94
N LEU A 92 -1.01 13.38 -9.36
CA LEU A 92 -0.25 12.14 -9.17
C LEU A 92 1.09 12.18 -9.92
N GLY A 93 1.08 12.57 -11.20
CA GLY A 93 2.28 12.63 -12.04
C GLY A 93 3.31 13.68 -11.59
N ALA A 94 2.86 14.77 -10.96
CA ALA A 94 3.73 15.79 -10.37
C ALA A 94 4.09 15.54 -8.88
N ASN A 95 3.70 14.39 -8.31
CA ASN A 95 3.85 14.05 -6.90
C ASN A 95 3.30 15.13 -5.93
N ILE A 96 2.14 15.71 -6.27
CA ILE A 96 1.47 16.75 -5.49
C ILE A 96 0.37 16.10 -4.62
N PRO A 97 0.45 16.19 -3.27
CA PRO A 97 -0.59 15.66 -2.39
C PRO A 97 -1.97 16.29 -2.63
N PHE A 98 -3.02 15.47 -2.67
CA PHE A 98 -4.38 15.94 -2.97
C PHE A 98 -4.92 17.02 -2.01
N HIS A 99 -4.45 17.11 -0.76
CA HIS A 99 -4.83 18.21 0.14
C HIS A 99 -4.49 19.59 -0.44
N LYS A 100 -3.49 19.70 -1.33
CA LYS A 100 -3.13 20.95 -2.01
C LYS A 100 -4.21 21.43 -2.97
N VAL A 101 -5.10 20.54 -3.43
CA VAL A 101 -6.23 20.89 -4.32
C VAL A 101 -7.18 21.89 -3.66
N ASN A 102 -7.32 21.81 -2.33
CA ASN A 102 -8.17 22.68 -1.52
C ASN A 102 -7.61 24.13 -1.39
N ASN A 103 -6.48 24.45 -2.05
CA ASN A 103 -5.95 25.81 -2.07
C ASN A 103 -6.90 26.75 -2.84
N LYS A 104 -7.35 27.82 -2.16
CA LYS A 104 -8.25 28.88 -2.67
C LYS A 104 -7.76 29.57 -3.96
N ILE A 105 -6.48 29.43 -4.30
CA ILE A 105 -5.90 29.90 -5.56
C ILE A 105 -6.50 29.15 -6.77
N PHE A 106 -6.74 27.84 -6.70
CA PHE A 106 -7.14 27.06 -7.88
C PHE A 106 -8.42 27.57 -8.57
N PRO A 107 -9.56 27.78 -7.87
CA PRO A 107 -10.80 28.27 -8.50
C PRO A 107 -10.62 29.60 -9.25
N LYS A 108 -9.74 30.50 -8.76
CA LYS A 108 -9.47 31.81 -9.38
C LYS A 108 -8.86 31.69 -10.78
N TYR A 109 -8.03 30.68 -11.03
CA TYR A 109 -7.29 30.53 -12.28
C TYR A 109 -7.88 29.47 -13.23
N THR A 110 -8.72 28.54 -12.73
CA THR A 110 -9.29 27.47 -13.58
C THR A 110 -10.62 27.82 -14.23
N GLY A 111 -11.35 28.82 -13.72
CA GLY A 111 -12.71 29.16 -14.22
C GLY A 111 -13.71 28.00 -14.12
N LYS A 112 -13.39 26.99 -13.29
CA LYS A 112 -14.14 25.74 -13.11
C LYS A 112 -14.16 25.39 -11.63
N GLU A 113 -15.26 24.77 -11.21
CA GLU A 113 -15.36 24.16 -9.88
C GLU A 113 -14.20 23.19 -9.66
N ILE A 114 -13.64 23.22 -8.45
CA ILE A 114 -12.47 22.42 -8.08
C ILE A 114 -12.96 21.23 -7.24
N PRO A 115 -12.59 19.98 -7.60
CA PRO A 115 -12.98 18.83 -6.79
C PRO A 115 -12.28 18.89 -5.43
N GLU A 116 -12.99 18.53 -4.38
CA GLU A 116 -12.36 18.29 -3.08
C GLU A 116 -11.33 17.14 -3.15
N GLU A 117 -10.36 17.15 -2.24
CA GLU A 117 -9.50 15.98 -1.98
C GLU A 117 -10.30 14.68 -1.82
N SER A 118 -11.42 14.75 -1.08
CA SER A 118 -12.31 13.62 -0.79
C SER A 118 -12.84 12.97 -2.08
N THR A 119 -13.22 13.81 -3.05
CA THR A 119 -13.76 13.44 -4.35
C THR A 119 -12.69 12.77 -5.21
N LEU A 120 -11.49 13.33 -5.30
CA LEU A 120 -10.39 12.73 -6.06
C LEU A 120 -9.99 11.36 -5.48
N ARG A 121 -9.81 11.28 -4.15
CA ARG A 121 -9.37 10.07 -3.45
C ARG A 121 -10.37 8.93 -3.57
N LYS A 122 -11.68 9.20 -3.51
CA LYS A 122 -12.73 8.16 -3.58
C LYS A 122 -13.11 7.76 -5.00
N ASN A 123 -13.17 8.72 -5.93
CA ASN A 123 -13.85 8.51 -7.22
C ASN A 123 -12.91 8.43 -8.43
N TYR A 124 -11.65 8.90 -8.32
CA TYR A 124 -10.73 9.03 -9.46
C TYR A 124 -9.37 8.33 -9.24
N LEU A 125 -8.92 8.22 -7.99
CA LEU A 125 -7.64 7.59 -7.65
C LEU A 125 -7.58 6.10 -8.09
N THR A 126 -8.64 5.34 -7.84
CA THR A 126 -8.71 3.92 -8.21
C THR A 126 -8.59 3.71 -9.73
N ASP A 127 -9.28 4.53 -10.54
CA ASP A 127 -9.17 4.48 -12.00
C ASP A 127 -7.73 4.77 -12.46
N CYS A 128 -7.09 5.80 -11.88
CA CYS A 128 -5.71 6.15 -12.20
C CYS A 128 -4.73 5.04 -11.81
N TYR A 129 -4.97 4.35 -10.69
CA TYR A 129 -4.21 3.19 -10.25
C TYR A 129 -4.37 2.01 -11.23
N GLU A 130 -5.60 1.61 -11.54
CA GLU A 130 -5.88 0.50 -12.47
C GLU A 130 -5.36 0.79 -13.89
N GLU A 131 -5.51 2.02 -14.39
CA GLU A 131 -4.89 2.46 -15.66
C GLU A 131 -3.36 2.31 -15.64
N THR A 132 -2.72 2.64 -14.51
CA THR A 132 -1.25 2.58 -14.37
C THR A 132 -0.77 1.14 -14.24
N ILE A 133 -1.42 0.32 -13.41
CA ILE A 133 -1.14 -1.12 -13.31
C ILE A 133 -1.35 -1.82 -14.65
N LYS A 134 -2.40 -1.48 -15.40
CA LYS A 134 -2.65 -2.03 -16.75
C LYS A 134 -1.56 -1.64 -17.75
N LYS A 135 -1.08 -0.38 -17.74
CA LYS A 135 0.07 0.05 -18.55
C LYS A 135 1.32 -0.77 -18.20
N ILE A 136 1.67 -0.83 -16.91
CA ILE A 136 2.82 -1.60 -16.42
C ILE A 136 2.74 -3.08 -16.86
N ARG A 137 1.58 -3.72 -16.71
CA ARG A 137 1.34 -5.11 -17.19
C ARG A 137 1.56 -5.25 -18.70
N ASN A 138 1.03 -4.33 -19.51
CA ASN A 138 1.23 -4.31 -20.95
C ASN A 138 2.70 -4.06 -21.33
N ASP A 139 3.41 -3.23 -20.57
CA ASP A 139 4.82 -2.91 -20.82
C ASP A 139 5.75 -4.10 -20.53
N VAL A 140 5.41 -4.96 -19.56
CA VAL A 140 6.21 -6.16 -19.21
C VAL A 140 5.82 -7.42 -19.98
N VAL A 141 4.64 -7.47 -20.63
CA VAL A 141 4.11 -8.73 -21.18
C VAL A 141 5.05 -9.34 -22.22
N GLY A 142 5.35 -10.64 -22.10
CA GLY A 142 6.26 -11.36 -22.99
C GLY A 142 7.74 -10.99 -22.86
N LYS A 143 8.12 -10.09 -21.95
CA LYS A 143 9.51 -9.71 -21.70
C LYS A 143 10.05 -10.42 -20.45
N LYS A 144 11.36 -10.63 -20.40
CA LYS A 144 12.04 -11.00 -19.15
C LYS A 144 11.93 -9.82 -18.18
N ILE A 145 11.75 -10.09 -16.89
CA ILE A 145 11.61 -9.05 -15.84
C ILE A 145 12.53 -9.32 -14.67
N PHE A 146 12.95 -8.26 -14.00
CA PHE A 146 13.85 -8.29 -12.86
C PHE A 146 13.08 -8.19 -11.55
N VAL A 147 13.28 -9.13 -10.61
CA VAL A 147 12.37 -9.30 -9.47
C VAL A 147 13.11 -9.85 -8.14
N SER A 148 13.23 -9.07 -7.00
CA SER A 148 14.04 -9.06 -5.67
C SER A 148 13.67 -7.97 -4.57
N ILE A 149 13.39 -8.18 -3.28
CA ILE A 149 12.72 -7.15 -2.40
C ILE A 149 13.66 -6.25 -1.54
N ASP A 150 13.27 -5.00 -1.23
CA ASP A 150 13.86 -4.16 -0.14
C ASP A 150 12.86 -3.97 1.02
N GLU A 151 13.30 -4.21 2.25
CA GLU A 151 12.47 -4.12 3.46
C GLU A 151 12.98 -3.00 4.36
N THR A 152 12.10 -2.05 4.69
CA THR A 152 12.41 -0.96 5.61
C THR A 152 11.42 -0.95 6.77
N THR A 153 11.82 -0.35 7.88
CA THR A 153 10.91 -0.04 8.99
C THR A 153 10.56 1.44 8.93
N ASP A 154 9.28 1.78 8.99
CA ASP A 154 8.85 3.18 9.07
C ASP A 154 9.04 3.78 10.47
N CYS A 155 8.77 5.08 10.61
CA CYS A 155 8.92 5.78 11.90
C CYS A 155 7.93 5.33 12.99
N GLU A 156 6.94 4.50 12.66
CA GLU A 156 5.98 3.90 13.60
C GLU A 156 6.33 2.44 13.92
N GLY A 157 7.45 1.91 13.39
CA GLY A 157 7.88 0.52 13.64
C GLY A 157 7.23 -0.52 12.73
N ARG A 158 6.51 -0.10 11.68
CA ARG A 158 5.89 -1.03 10.72
C ARG A 158 6.90 -1.47 9.66
N TYR A 159 6.90 -2.76 9.34
CA TYR A 159 7.64 -3.30 8.20
C TYR A 159 6.95 -2.90 6.89
N VAL A 160 7.73 -2.34 5.96
CA VAL A 160 7.30 -1.87 4.64
C VAL A 160 8.20 -2.53 3.60
N ALA A 161 7.60 -3.34 2.72
CA ALA A 161 8.28 -3.94 1.58
C ALA A 161 8.17 -3.03 0.36
N ASN A 162 9.30 -2.49 -0.10
CA ASN A 162 9.38 -1.67 -1.30
C ASN A 162 9.42 -2.56 -2.55
N VAL A 163 8.52 -2.30 -3.51
CA VAL A 163 8.31 -3.10 -4.73
C VAL A 163 8.58 -2.28 -5.99
N ILE A 164 9.84 -2.31 -6.45
CA ILE A 164 10.30 -1.86 -7.78
C ILE A 164 10.20 -3.03 -8.75
N ILE A 165 9.64 -2.84 -9.94
CA ILE A 165 9.76 -3.84 -11.01
C ILE A 165 10.36 -3.20 -12.26
N GLY A 166 10.83 -4.03 -13.17
CA GLY A 166 11.22 -3.58 -14.48
C GLY A 166 11.66 -4.70 -15.39
N ILE A 167 11.92 -4.31 -16.62
CA ILE A 167 12.18 -5.21 -17.74
C ILE A 167 13.66 -5.59 -17.70
N LEU A 168 13.94 -6.89 -17.71
CA LEU A 168 15.28 -7.45 -17.71
C LEU A 168 15.88 -7.42 -19.13
N ASP A 169 16.04 -6.21 -19.63
CA ASP A 169 17.10 -5.86 -20.55
C ASP A 169 18.20 -5.18 -19.72
N LYS A 170 19.18 -5.97 -19.26
CA LYS A 170 20.20 -5.59 -18.26
C LYS A 170 19.67 -4.80 -17.03
N ASN A 171 19.22 -5.55 -16.01
CA ASN A 171 19.37 -5.27 -14.55
C ASN A 171 18.15 -4.87 -13.66
N THR A 172 17.82 -5.75 -12.71
CA THR A 172 17.69 -5.53 -11.22
C THR A 172 16.43 -4.94 -10.49
N PRO A 173 15.98 -5.50 -9.31
CA PRO A 173 14.75 -6.36 -9.23
C PRO A 173 13.69 -6.08 -8.02
N VAL A 174 12.35 -6.48 -8.01
CA VAL A 174 11.36 -6.92 -6.86
C VAL A 174 10.37 -8.17 -7.08
N PHE A 175 10.35 -9.27 -6.24
CA PHE A 175 9.85 -10.68 -6.52
C PHE A 175 8.39 -11.19 -6.21
N ASP A 176 8.14 -12.16 -5.30
CA ASP A 176 6.96 -13.08 -5.39
C ASP A 176 5.55 -12.46 -5.29
N GLN A 177 5.31 -11.54 -4.35
CA GLN A 177 4.02 -10.83 -4.26
C GLN A 177 3.71 -10.08 -5.57
N SER A 178 4.77 -9.60 -6.22
CA SER A 178 4.75 -8.94 -7.52
C SER A 178 4.43 -9.91 -8.65
N MET A 179 4.78 -11.20 -8.54
CA MET A 179 4.43 -12.23 -9.53
C MET A 179 2.92 -12.44 -9.61
N PHE A 180 2.18 -12.40 -8.50
CA PHE A 180 0.70 -12.40 -8.53
C PHE A 180 0.10 -11.08 -9.05
N LEU A 181 0.75 -9.94 -8.80
CA LEU A 181 0.36 -8.65 -9.38
C LEU A 181 0.53 -8.61 -10.92
N LEU A 182 1.58 -9.28 -11.42
CA LEU A 182 1.98 -9.30 -12.83
C LEU A 182 1.29 -10.41 -13.63
N TRP A 183 1.12 -11.60 -13.03
CA TRP A 183 0.44 -12.75 -13.63
C TRP A 183 -0.67 -13.29 -12.70
N PRO A 184 -1.79 -12.57 -12.56
CA PRO A 184 -2.91 -12.98 -11.69
C PRO A 184 -3.58 -14.30 -12.13
N GLU A 185 -3.37 -14.75 -13.37
CA GLU A 185 -3.88 -16.03 -13.90
C GLU A 185 -2.92 -17.22 -13.66
N GLY A 186 -1.69 -16.98 -13.19
CA GLY A 186 -0.72 -18.03 -12.87
C GLY A 186 0.74 -17.59 -13.05
N ILE A 187 1.57 -17.86 -12.05
CA ILE A 187 2.98 -17.44 -12.02
C ILE A 187 3.81 -18.17 -13.09
N ARG A 188 4.57 -17.41 -13.88
CA ARG A 188 5.49 -17.94 -14.91
C ARG A 188 6.88 -18.22 -14.34
N HIS A 189 7.00 -19.31 -13.58
CA HIS A 189 8.21 -19.66 -12.84
C HIS A 189 9.50 -19.76 -13.69
N ASP A 190 9.39 -20.27 -14.92
CA ASP A 190 10.53 -20.55 -15.79
C ASP A 190 11.16 -19.31 -16.45
N ASP A 191 10.46 -18.17 -16.44
CA ASP A 191 10.93 -16.91 -17.04
C ASP A 191 11.80 -16.08 -16.07
N VAL A 192 11.99 -16.57 -14.85
CA VAL A 192 12.73 -15.90 -13.79
C VAL A 192 14.13 -16.49 -13.67
N LEU A 193 15.12 -15.64 -13.92
CA LEU A 193 16.51 -16.06 -14.11
C LEU A 193 17.47 -15.47 -13.07
N LEU A 194 17.10 -14.38 -12.39
CA LEU A 194 17.99 -13.67 -11.47
C LEU A 194 17.24 -13.06 -10.28
N PHE A 195 17.68 -13.43 -9.08
CA PHE A 195 17.22 -12.89 -7.80
C PHE A 195 18.42 -12.26 -7.10
N VAL A 196 18.38 -10.94 -6.89
CA VAL A 196 19.40 -10.22 -6.13
C VAL A 196 18.84 -9.98 -4.73
N THR A 197 19.63 -10.09 -3.66
CA THR A 197 19.16 -9.69 -2.31
C THR A 197 20.33 -9.19 -1.50
N ASP A 198 20.12 -8.73 -0.27
CA ASP A 198 21.23 -8.64 0.66
C ASP A 198 21.86 -10.03 0.95
N ALA A 199 22.97 -10.02 1.69
CA ALA A 199 23.66 -11.25 2.11
C ALA A 199 23.27 -11.67 3.54
N ALA A 200 22.09 -11.31 4.03
CA ALA A 200 21.61 -11.75 5.34
C ALA A 200 21.28 -13.25 5.31
N PRO A 201 21.49 -14.00 6.41
CA PRO A 201 21.29 -15.44 6.43
C PRO A 201 19.87 -15.87 6.05
N TYR A 202 18.85 -15.06 6.38
CA TYR A 202 17.46 -15.34 6.04
C TYR A 202 17.16 -15.12 4.55
N MET A 203 17.75 -14.10 3.90
CA MET A 203 17.59 -13.88 2.45
C MET A 203 18.30 -14.96 1.63
N ILE A 204 19.49 -15.41 2.05
CA ILE A 204 20.17 -16.56 1.44
C ILE A 204 19.31 -17.84 1.60
N LYS A 205 18.72 -18.05 2.78
CA LYS A 205 17.80 -19.17 3.02
C LYS A 205 16.53 -19.08 2.16
N ALA A 206 15.94 -17.89 2.03
CA ALA A 206 14.77 -17.65 1.20
C ALA A 206 15.08 -17.90 -0.29
N ALA A 207 16.19 -17.37 -0.81
CA ALA A 207 16.65 -17.62 -2.18
C ALA A 207 16.85 -19.12 -2.47
N ASN A 208 17.45 -19.85 -1.55
CA ASN A 208 17.62 -21.31 -1.66
C ASN A 208 16.27 -22.06 -1.68
N SER A 209 15.31 -21.66 -0.84
CA SER A 209 13.94 -22.21 -0.86
C SER A 209 13.23 -21.90 -2.18
N LEU A 210 13.33 -20.65 -2.67
CA LEU A 210 12.70 -20.21 -3.92
C LEU A 210 13.28 -20.93 -5.14
N LYS A 211 14.55 -21.33 -5.12
CA LYS A 211 15.17 -22.11 -6.21
C LYS A 211 14.46 -23.44 -6.51
N ALA A 212 13.73 -24.01 -5.54
CA ALA A 212 12.89 -25.19 -5.77
C ALA A 212 11.63 -24.89 -6.61
N LEU A 213 11.10 -23.66 -6.54
CA LEU A 213 9.94 -23.20 -7.31
C LEU A 213 10.37 -22.55 -8.64
N TYR A 214 11.53 -21.90 -8.66
CA TYR A 214 12.07 -21.15 -9.79
C TYR A 214 13.38 -21.80 -10.24
N SER A 215 13.28 -22.95 -10.92
CA SER A 215 14.39 -23.85 -11.22
C SER A 215 15.56 -23.22 -11.99
N LYS A 216 15.26 -22.20 -12.83
CA LYS A 216 16.21 -21.47 -13.67
C LYS A 216 16.79 -20.21 -12.99
N MET A 217 16.38 -19.91 -11.76
CA MET A 217 16.77 -18.71 -11.03
C MET A 217 18.16 -18.84 -10.41
N VAL A 218 19.01 -17.85 -10.66
CA VAL A 218 20.31 -17.66 -10.00
C VAL A 218 20.17 -16.62 -8.89
N HIS A 219 20.68 -16.93 -7.70
CA HIS A 219 20.78 -15.98 -6.60
C HIS A 219 22.12 -15.25 -6.62
N VAL A 220 22.11 -13.93 -6.43
CA VAL A 220 23.31 -13.09 -6.32
C VAL A 220 23.18 -12.16 -5.12
N THR A 221 24.21 -12.06 -4.29
CA THR A 221 24.24 -11.09 -3.20
C THR A 221 24.51 -9.69 -3.73
N CYS A 222 23.80 -8.70 -3.19
CA CYS A 222 23.90 -7.31 -3.59
C CYS A 222 25.33 -6.79 -3.37
N LEU A 223 26.01 -6.44 -4.46
CA LEU A 223 27.37 -5.92 -4.44
C LEU A 223 27.50 -4.70 -3.53
N ALA A 224 26.47 -3.86 -3.45
CA ALA A 224 26.51 -2.66 -2.62
C ALA A 224 26.40 -2.98 -1.11
N HIS A 225 25.66 -4.03 -0.73
CA HIS A 225 25.73 -4.59 0.62
C HIS A 225 27.09 -5.24 0.92
N ALA A 226 27.75 -5.84 -0.08
CA ALA A 226 29.13 -6.33 0.09
C ALA A 226 30.12 -5.17 0.33
N HIS A 227 30.00 -4.06 -0.41
CA HIS A 227 30.78 -2.84 -0.16
C HIS A 227 30.53 -2.26 1.24
N HIS A 228 29.28 -2.27 1.73
CA HIS A 228 28.95 -1.89 3.10
C HIS A 228 29.68 -2.72 4.15
N ARG A 229 29.69 -4.06 4.00
CA ARG A 229 30.40 -4.97 4.90
C ARG A 229 31.91 -4.74 4.89
N ILE A 230 32.49 -4.42 3.74
CA ILE A 230 33.90 -4.03 3.63
C ILE A 230 34.14 -2.73 4.40
N ALA A 231 33.31 -1.69 4.20
CA ALA A 231 33.43 -0.42 4.91
C ALA A 231 33.30 -0.59 6.44
N GLU A 232 32.36 -1.40 6.93
CA GLU A 232 32.20 -1.70 8.36
C GLU A 232 33.38 -2.52 8.91
N THR A 233 33.94 -3.44 8.13
CA THR A 233 35.14 -4.20 8.52
C THR A 233 36.36 -3.29 8.61
N ILE A 234 36.49 -2.30 7.71
CA ILE A 234 37.53 -1.27 7.78
C ILE A 234 37.31 -0.42 9.04
N ARG A 235 36.10 0.11 9.26
CA ARG A 235 35.75 0.92 10.44
C ARG A 235 36.12 0.21 11.75
N GLY A 236 35.73 -1.06 11.91
CA GLY A 236 36.05 -1.87 13.10
C GLY A 236 37.54 -2.19 13.30
N LYS A 237 38.38 -2.04 12.27
CA LYS A 237 39.85 -2.10 12.40
C LYS A 237 40.48 -0.76 12.81
N PHE A 238 39.80 0.37 12.56
CA PHE A 238 40.31 1.72 12.80
C PHE A 238 39.55 2.41 13.96
N ASN A 239 39.43 1.74 15.10
CA ASN A 239 38.69 2.21 16.28
C ASN A 239 39.11 3.62 16.76
N ASN A 240 40.37 4.01 16.62
CA ASN A 240 40.83 5.36 16.97
C ASN A 240 40.24 6.44 16.04
N VAL A 241 40.11 6.13 14.74
CA VAL A 241 39.50 7.03 13.75
C VAL A 241 37.98 7.09 13.97
N ASP A 242 37.34 5.95 14.24
CA ASP A 242 35.92 5.91 14.59
C ASP A 242 35.62 6.72 15.87
N GLY A 243 36.51 6.62 16.86
CA GLY A 243 36.51 7.44 18.07
C GLY A 243 36.63 8.94 17.79
N LEU A 244 37.59 9.35 16.94
CA LEU A 244 37.76 10.74 16.53
C LEU A 244 36.50 11.30 15.85
N VAL A 245 36.00 10.60 14.82
CA VAL A 245 34.79 10.97 14.06
C VAL A 245 33.58 11.09 14.99
N SER A 246 33.40 10.13 15.90
CA SER A 246 32.31 10.10 16.88
C SER A 246 32.42 11.24 17.91
N ASN A 247 33.62 11.58 18.37
CA ASN A 247 33.84 12.55 19.43
C ASN A 247 33.84 14.00 18.93
N VAL A 248 34.44 14.30 17.77
CA VAL A 248 34.36 15.64 17.16
C VAL A 248 32.90 15.99 16.85
N LYS A 249 32.12 15.04 16.30
CA LYS A 249 30.67 15.18 16.12
C LYS A 249 29.94 15.53 17.42
N LYS A 250 30.26 14.86 18.54
CA LYS A 250 29.66 15.17 19.86
C LYS A 250 30.03 16.56 20.35
N VAL A 251 31.27 17.02 20.13
CA VAL A 251 31.72 18.35 20.56
C VAL A 251 31.07 19.45 19.74
N PHE A 252 31.06 19.36 18.41
CA PHE A 252 30.36 20.36 17.57
C PHE A 252 28.84 20.41 17.82
N LEU A 253 28.22 19.29 18.22
CA LEU A 253 26.81 19.28 18.64
C LEU A 253 26.57 19.93 20.02
N LYS A 254 27.55 19.84 20.95
CA LYS A 254 27.40 20.30 22.35
C LYS A 254 28.04 21.66 22.65
N ALA A 255 28.95 22.13 21.81
CA ALA A 255 29.72 23.36 22.01
C ALA A 255 29.65 24.25 20.74
N PRO A 256 28.57 25.02 20.54
CA PRO A 256 28.43 25.92 19.39
C PRO A 256 29.59 26.91 19.23
N SER A 257 30.22 27.34 20.34
CA SER A 257 31.41 28.20 20.30
C SER A 257 32.58 27.57 19.52
N ARG A 258 32.82 26.26 19.68
CA ARG A 258 33.85 25.54 18.92
C ARG A 258 33.48 25.41 17.43
N LEU A 259 32.19 25.34 17.12
CA LEU A 259 31.69 25.34 15.74
C LEU A 259 31.87 26.70 15.05
N GLU A 260 31.69 27.82 15.78
CA GLU A 260 31.96 29.17 15.24
C GLU A 260 33.47 29.46 15.10
N ILE A 261 34.31 28.97 16.03
CA ILE A 261 35.78 28.98 15.85
C ILE A 261 36.16 28.21 14.58
N PHE A 262 35.63 26.99 14.39
CA PHE A 262 35.85 26.21 13.16
C PHE A 262 35.48 27.01 11.90
N LYS A 263 34.28 27.60 11.83
CA LYS A 263 33.84 28.39 10.66
C LYS A 263 34.73 29.62 10.39
N THR A 264 35.32 30.19 11.44
CA THR A 264 36.15 31.40 11.35
C THR A 264 37.58 31.06 10.91
N GLU A 265 38.21 30.05 11.52
CA GLU A 265 39.58 29.64 11.22
C GLU A 265 39.68 28.77 9.96
N ALA A 266 38.68 27.94 9.69
CA ALA A 266 38.60 27.03 8.55
C ALA A 266 37.74 27.61 7.40
N SER A 267 37.81 28.92 7.16
CA SER A 267 37.01 29.58 6.12
C SER A 267 37.26 28.95 4.74
N GLY A 268 36.21 28.38 4.15
CA GLY A 268 36.26 27.63 2.88
C GLY A 268 36.27 26.09 3.02
N ILE A 269 36.50 25.56 4.23
CA ILE A 269 36.41 24.12 4.50
C ILE A 269 34.97 23.79 4.93
N PRO A 270 34.28 22.83 4.29
CA PRO A 270 32.93 22.42 4.71
C PRO A 270 32.95 21.78 6.09
N LEU A 271 31.83 21.80 6.82
CA LEU A 271 31.73 21.09 8.10
C LEU A 271 31.95 19.58 7.93
N PRO A 272 32.48 18.88 8.95
CA PRO A 272 32.71 17.44 8.85
C PRO A 272 31.43 16.69 8.48
N PRO A 273 31.48 15.78 7.48
CA PRO A 273 30.32 14.99 7.11
C PRO A 273 29.91 14.10 8.27
N VAL A 274 28.60 13.93 8.45
CA VAL A 274 28.04 13.11 9.52
C VAL A 274 27.82 11.70 9.00
N PRO A 275 28.53 10.67 9.49
CA PRO A 275 28.28 9.30 9.06
C PRO A 275 26.86 8.88 9.40
N ILE A 276 26.19 8.27 8.42
CA ILE A 276 24.87 7.66 8.56
C ILE A 276 25.10 6.16 8.52
N ILE A 277 24.93 5.48 9.65
CA ILE A 277 25.27 4.05 9.82
C ILE A 277 24.59 3.18 8.76
N THR A 278 23.37 3.54 8.35
CA THR A 278 22.57 2.83 7.33
C THR A 278 22.91 3.21 5.88
N ARG A 279 23.81 4.17 5.64
CA ARG A 279 24.26 4.57 4.28
C ARG A 279 25.73 4.27 4.07
N TRP A 280 25.97 3.48 3.03
CA TRP A 280 27.28 2.97 2.64
C TRP A 280 28.25 4.10 2.29
N GLY A 281 29.54 3.91 2.55
CA GLY A 281 30.59 4.90 2.22
C GLY A 281 30.70 6.08 3.19
N THR A 282 29.62 6.53 3.83
CA THR A 282 29.60 7.79 4.62
C THR A 282 30.61 7.86 5.77
N TRP A 283 31.02 6.73 6.35
CA TRP A 283 32.11 6.70 7.33
C TRP A 283 33.49 6.85 6.69
N LEU A 284 33.71 6.28 5.51
CA LEU A 284 34.97 6.42 4.76
C LEU A 284 35.14 7.86 4.26
N GLU A 285 34.07 8.48 3.76
CA GLU A 285 34.03 9.91 3.41
C GLU A 285 34.42 10.79 4.60
N ALA A 286 33.89 10.49 5.79
CA ALA A 286 34.32 11.16 7.02
C ALA A 286 35.79 10.89 7.34
N ALA A 287 36.25 9.63 7.31
CA ALA A 287 37.64 9.30 7.60
C ALA A 287 38.63 10.02 6.66
N PHE A 288 38.33 10.11 5.37
CA PHE A 288 39.12 10.89 4.41
C PHE A 288 39.07 12.39 4.71
N TYR A 289 37.87 12.95 4.94
CA TYR A 289 37.73 14.35 5.35
C TYR A 289 38.57 14.69 6.61
N TYR A 290 38.56 13.82 7.63
CA TYR A 290 39.36 14.01 8.85
C TYR A 290 40.86 13.83 8.59
N SER A 291 41.27 13.01 7.62
CA SER A 291 42.66 12.88 7.18
C SER A 291 43.14 14.18 6.51
N ASP A 292 42.36 14.70 5.56
CA ASP A 292 42.73 15.87 4.76
C ASP A 292 42.73 17.17 5.59
N ASN A 293 41.87 17.25 6.62
CA ASN A 293 41.65 18.45 7.43
C ASN A 293 42.12 18.31 8.89
N PHE A 294 42.93 17.28 9.20
CA PHE A 294 43.28 16.92 10.58
C PHE A 294 43.83 18.08 11.40
N THR A 295 44.84 18.78 10.87
CA THR A 295 45.53 19.89 11.56
C THR A 295 44.58 21.05 11.86
N THR A 296 43.71 21.41 10.91
CA THR A 296 42.72 22.49 11.10
C THR A 296 41.70 22.11 12.17
N ILE A 297 41.25 20.86 12.17
CA ILE A 297 40.33 20.35 13.20
C ILE A 297 41.02 20.29 14.57
N GLN A 298 42.30 19.92 14.62
CA GLN A 298 43.08 19.89 15.85
C GLN A 298 43.23 21.27 16.49
N ASN A 299 43.48 22.32 15.70
CA ASN A 299 43.62 23.70 16.21
C ASN A 299 42.34 24.23 16.88
N VAL A 300 41.18 23.73 16.47
CA VAL A 300 39.87 24.15 16.99
C VAL A 300 39.55 23.54 18.37
N PHE A 301 40.31 22.56 18.86
CA PHE A 301 40.01 21.77 20.07
C PHE A 301 40.99 22.02 21.24
#